data_AF-A0A940U577-F1
#
_entry.id   AF-A0A940U577-F1
#
_cell.length_a   1.000
_cell.length_b   1.000
_cell.length_c   1.000
_cell.angle_alpha   90.00
_cell.angle_beta   90.00
_cell.angle_gamma   90.00
#
_symmetry.space_group_name_H-M   'P 1'
#
loop_
_entity.id
_entity.type
_entity.pdbx_description
1 polymer ?
#
loop_
_entity_poly.entity_id
_entity_poly.type
_entity_poly.pdbx_seq_one_letter_code
_entity_poly.pdbx_strand_id
1 'polypeptide(L)'
;MEEKKDLEKMTAVELRELALKDYPNITGVHAMKKEDLVLAIRRARGEDVKEVKKKKAAGKVKVDKKEIKKQLRLLKEKKTELLAGGSKKDLIRLRRKIKRLKRLTQKAAG
;
A
#
# COMPACT_ATOMS: atom_id res chain seq x y z
N MET A 1 6.20 -30.54 -8.27
CA MET A 1 5.42 -29.28 -8.12
C MET A 1 5.24 -28.85 -6.65
N GLU A 2 6.00 -29.41 -5.69
CA GLU A 2 5.80 -29.14 -4.25
C GLU A 2 6.63 -27.96 -3.71
N GLU A 3 7.85 -27.73 -4.21
CA GLU A 3 8.76 -26.79 -3.54
C GLU A 3 8.41 -25.30 -3.71
N LYS A 4 7.61 -24.93 -4.72
CA LYS A 4 7.15 -23.54 -4.92
C LYS A 4 6.30 -23.03 -3.75
N LYS A 5 5.62 -23.95 -3.04
CA LYS A 5 4.68 -23.66 -1.94
C LYS A 5 5.37 -23.54 -0.57
N ASP A 6 6.62 -23.97 -0.43
CA ASP A 6 7.24 -24.06 0.89
C ASP A 6 7.87 -22.75 1.34
N LEU A 7 8.42 -21.96 0.42
CA LEU A 7 9.07 -20.68 0.75
C LEU A 7 8.11 -19.65 1.39
N GLU A 8 6.82 -19.65 1.02
CA GLU A 8 5.83 -18.74 1.61
C GLU A 8 5.43 -19.16 3.04
N LYS A 9 5.52 -20.45 3.33
CA LYS A 9 5.21 -21.04 4.65
C LYS A 9 6.38 -20.89 5.62
N MET A 10 7.61 -20.92 5.13
CA MET A 10 8.81 -20.76 5.95
C MET A 10 8.84 -19.41 6.68
N THR A 11 9.46 -19.39 7.86
CA THR A 11 9.67 -18.17 8.63
C THR A 11 10.79 -17.32 8.03
N ALA A 12 10.86 -16.05 8.40
CA ALA A 12 11.93 -15.17 7.89
C ALA A 12 13.33 -15.65 8.29
N VAL A 13 13.47 -16.39 9.39
CA VAL A 13 14.76 -16.94 9.84
C VAL A 13 15.17 -18.12 8.97
N GLU A 14 14.26 -19.07 8.74
CA GLU A 14 14.50 -20.23 7.86
C GLU A 14 14.85 -19.79 6.43
N LEU A 15 14.17 -18.77 5.90
CA LEU A 15 14.50 -18.22 4.59
C LEU A 15 15.87 -17.53 4.54
N ARG A 16 16.34 -16.95 5.65
CA ARG A 16 17.69 -16.37 5.71
C ARG A 16 18.74 -17.46 5.71
N GLU A 17 18.54 -18.51 6.48
CA GLU A 17 19.46 -19.66 6.51
C GLU A 17 19.53 -20.36 5.16
N LEU A 18 18.38 -20.59 4.51
CA LEU A 18 18.32 -21.17 3.18
C LEU A 18 19.03 -20.30 2.14
N ALA A 19 18.80 -18.97 2.18
CA ALA A 19 19.48 -18.04 1.29
C ALA A 19 21.00 -18.03 1.50
N LEU A 20 21.48 -18.13 2.74
CA LEU A 20 22.92 -18.16 3.04
C LEU A 20 23.58 -19.50 2.66
N LYS A 21 22.86 -20.62 2.80
CA LYS A 21 23.39 -21.97 2.52
C LYS A 21 23.40 -22.29 1.04
N ASP A 22 22.28 -22.06 0.36
CA ASP A 22 22.08 -22.54 -1.02
C ASP A 22 22.32 -21.45 -2.07
N TYR A 23 22.29 -20.18 -1.66
CA TYR A 23 22.34 -19.03 -2.58
C TYR A 23 23.29 -17.91 -2.10
N PRO A 24 24.62 -18.17 -2.02
CA PRO A 24 25.62 -17.18 -1.58
C PRO A 24 25.66 -15.90 -2.43
N ASN A 25 25.04 -15.94 -3.62
CA ASN A 25 24.91 -14.80 -4.53
C ASN A 25 23.94 -13.72 -4.01
N ILE A 26 23.09 -14.05 -3.03
CA ILE A 26 22.15 -13.11 -2.42
C ILE A 26 22.87 -12.37 -1.28
N THR A 27 23.26 -11.12 -1.51
CA THR A 27 23.88 -10.26 -0.49
C THR A 27 22.82 -9.46 0.28
N GLY A 28 23.05 -9.21 1.57
CA GLY A 28 22.12 -8.41 2.40
C GLY A 28 20.92 -9.18 3.00
N VAL A 29 21.00 -10.50 3.06
CA VAL A 29 19.95 -11.42 3.56
C VAL A 29 19.38 -11.01 4.93
N HIS A 30 20.21 -10.56 5.86
CA HIS A 30 19.77 -10.14 7.19
C HIS A 30 18.88 -8.89 7.21
N ALA A 31 19.06 -7.99 6.23
CA ALA A 31 18.30 -6.75 6.11
C ALA A 31 17.00 -6.92 5.30
N MET A 32 16.84 -8.02 4.57
CA MET A 32 15.67 -8.27 3.74
C MET A 32 14.44 -8.68 4.56
N LYS A 33 13.27 -8.21 4.12
CA LYS A 33 11.96 -8.64 4.65
C LYS A 33 11.63 -10.03 4.10
N LYS A 34 10.71 -10.75 4.77
CA LYS A 34 10.27 -12.10 4.35
C LYS A 34 9.88 -12.16 2.87
N GLU A 35 9.09 -11.21 2.40
CA GLU A 35 8.65 -11.13 0.99
C GLU A 35 9.84 -10.97 0.03
N ASP A 36 10.83 -10.16 0.41
CA ASP A 36 12.02 -9.91 -0.40
C ASP A 36 12.93 -11.13 -0.47
N LEU A 37 13.05 -11.88 0.62
CA LEU A 37 13.82 -13.13 0.68
C LEU A 37 13.22 -14.20 -0.22
N VAL A 38 11.89 -14.40 -0.18
CA VAL A 38 11.21 -15.36 -1.06
C VAL A 38 11.43 -15.01 -2.54
N LEU A 39 11.35 -13.73 -2.89
CA LEU A 39 11.61 -13.27 -4.26
C LEU A 39 13.06 -13.47 -4.67
N ALA A 40 14.02 -13.17 -3.79
CA ALA A 40 15.45 -13.36 -4.06
C ALA A 40 15.79 -14.83 -4.28
N ILE A 41 15.26 -15.73 -3.44
CA ILE A 41 15.46 -17.18 -3.56
C ILE A 41 14.81 -17.71 -4.85
N ARG A 42 13.57 -17.30 -5.18
CA ARG A 42 12.90 -17.72 -6.42
C ARG A 42 13.65 -17.25 -7.67
N ARG A 43 14.22 -16.05 -7.66
CA ARG A 43 15.09 -15.55 -8.74
C ARG A 43 16.37 -16.36 -8.87
N ALA A 44 17.03 -16.65 -7.74
CA ALA A 44 18.25 -17.44 -7.73
C ALA A 44 18.02 -18.89 -8.21
N ARG A 45 16.78 -19.38 -8.05
CA ARG A 45 16.33 -20.69 -8.56
C ARG A 45 16.00 -20.70 -10.07
N GLY A 46 16.01 -19.55 -10.75
CA GLY A 46 15.70 -19.45 -12.18
C GLY A 46 14.19 -19.47 -12.50
N GLU A 47 13.34 -19.29 -11.50
CA GLU A 47 11.92 -19.02 -11.74
C GLU A 47 11.76 -17.52 -11.99
N ASP A 48 11.48 -17.15 -13.25
CA ASP A 48 11.08 -15.79 -13.61
C ASP A 48 9.74 -15.46 -12.96
N VAL A 49 9.78 -15.12 -11.68
CA VAL A 49 8.66 -14.52 -10.98
C VAL A 49 8.58 -13.10 -11.51
N LYS A 50 7.65 -12.92 -12.48
CA LYS A 50 7.15 -11.60 -12.90
C LYS A 50 7.09 -10.74 -11.67
N GLU A 51 7.94 -9.71 -11.61
CA GLU A 51 8.01 -8.81 -10.47
C GLU A 51 6.58 -8.37 -10.16
N VAL A 52 5.98 -8.92 -9.10
CA VAL A 52 4.76 -8.36 -8.55
C VAL A 52 5.25 -7.05 -8.02
N LYS A 53 5.15 -6.02 -8.86
CA LYS A 53 5.67 -4.68 -8.63
C LYS A 53 5.44 -4.40 -7.17
N LYS A 54 6.52 -4.37 -6.38
CA LYS A 54 6.47 -3.85 -5.01
C LYS A 54 5.59 -2.62 -5.13
N LYS A 55 4.47 -2.57 -4.41
CA LYS A 55 3.64 -1.37 -4.36
C LYS A 55 4.61 -0.29 -3.91
N LYS A 56 5.19 0.43 -4.87
CA LYS A 56 6.26 1.41 -4.63
C LYS A 56 5.68 2.26 -3.54
N ALA A 57 6.34 2.29 -2.38
CA ALA A 57 5.93 3.07 -1.23
C ALA A 57 5.47 4.42 -1.77
N ALA A 58 4.16 4.67 -1.68
CA ALA A 58 3.39 5.50 -2.59
C ALA A 58 4.16 6.74 -3.05
N GLY A 59 4.93 6.60 -4.13
CA GLY A 59 5.71 7.69 -4.70
C GLY A 59 4.70 8.63 -5.28
N LYS A 60 4.36 9.67 -4.49
CA LYS A 60 3.25 10.61 -4.71
C LYS A 60 2.06 9.89 -5.34
N VAL A 61 1.15 9.34 -4.51
CA VAL A 61 -0.20 9.01 -4.98
C VAL A 61 -0.58 10.14 -5.93
N LYS A 62 -0.73 9.85 -7.23
CA LYS A 62 -1.24 10.84 -8.18
C LYS A 62 -2.68 11.00 -7.75
N VAL A 63 -2.86 11.82 -6.71
CA VAL A 63 -4.15 12.12 -6.14
C VAL A 63 -4.82 12.88 -7.25
N ASP A 64 -5.75 12.22 -7.91
CA ASP A 64 -6.49 12.83 -9.00
C ASP A 64 -7.27 14.02 -8.40
N LYS A 65 -6.73 15.22 -8.61
CA LYS A 65 -7.27 16.47 -8.08
C LYS A 65 -8.71 16.67 -8.56
N LYS A 66 -9.05 16.14 -9.74
CA LYS A 66 -10.39 16.20 -10.32
C LYS A 66 -11.37 15.36 -9.49
N GLU A 67 -10.98 14.16 -9.12
CA GLU A 67 -11.79 13.26 -8.31
C GLU A 67 -11.99 13.80 -6.88
N ILE A 68 -10.95 14.36 -6.24
CA ILE A 68 -11.13 15.00 -4.93
C ILE A 68 -12.06 16.21 -5.01
N LYS A 69 -11.96 17.04 -6.06
CA LYS A 69 -12.87 18.18 -6.24
C LYS A 69 -14.31 17.74 -6.45
N LYS A 70 -14.55 16.65 -7.19
CA LYS A 70 -15.88 16.04 -7.37
C LYS A 70 -16.46 15.57 -6.03
N GLN A 71 -15.67 14.85 -5.24
CA GLN A 71 -16.07 14.40 -3.90
C GLN A 71 -16.33 15.58 -2.94
N LEU A 72 -15.53 16.65 -3.02
CA LEU A 72 -15.77 17.85 -2.22
C LEU A 72 -17.09 18.54 -2.55
N ARG A 73 -17.48 18.58 -3.83
CA ARG A 73 -18.77 19.16 -4.26
C ARG A 73 -19.94 18.35 -3.69
N LEU A 74 -19.93 17.03 -3.89
CA LEU A 74 -20.94 16.11 -3.36
C LEU A 74 -21.08 16.20 -1.84
N LEU A 75 -19.96 16.28 -1.11
CA LEU A 75 -20.01 16.38 0.35
C LEU A 75 -20.46 17.76 0.86
N LYS A 76 -20.31 18.82 0.06
CA LYS A 76 -20.85 20.15 0.40
C LYS A 76 -22.36 20.19 0.17
N GLU A 77 -22.85 19.59 -0.91
CA GLU A 77 -24.30 19.46 -1.20
C GLU A 77 -24.99 18.64 -0.09
N LYS A 78 -24.40 17.49 0.30
CA LYS A 78 -24.88 16.71 1.45
C LYS A 78 -24.84 17.49 2.77
N LYS A 79 -23.93 18.46 2.91
CA LYS A 79 -23.83 19.28 4.12
C LYS A 79 -24.96 20.29 4.18
N THR A 80 -25.34 20.89 3.05
CA THR A 80 -26.48 21.81 2.97
C THR A 80 -27.78 21.07 3.22
N GLU A 81 -27.94 19.85 2.70
CA GLU A 81 -29.10 18.99 2.99
C GLU A 81 -29.19 18.62 4.47
N LEU A 82 -28.07 18.19 5.08
CA LEU A 82 -28.04 17.83 6.51
C LEU A 82 -28.17 19.03 7.45
N LEU A 83 -27.96 20.27 6.97
CA LEU A 83 -28.20 21.47 7.76
C LEU A 83 -29.70 21.77 7.93
N ALA A 84 -30.56 21.27 7.02
CA ALA A 84 -31.99 21.52 7.03
C ALA A 84 -32.79 20.60 7.99
N GLY A 85 -32.18 19.53 8.50
CA GLY A 85 -32.86 18.61 9.43
C GLY A 85 -32.03 17.41 9.91
N GLY A 86 -30.72 17.41 9.67
CA GLY A 86 -29.86 16.27 9.95
C GLY A 86 -29.30 16.22 11.38
N SER A 87 -28.83 15.03 11.77
CA SER A 87 -28.17 14.83 13.06
C SER A 87 -26.86 15.61 13.18
N LYS A 88 -26.64 16.26 14.34
CA LYS A 88 -25.39 16.98 14.68
C LYS A 88 -24.15 16.10 14.49
N LYS A 89 -24.26 14.78 14.78
CA LYS A 89 -23.16 13.82 14.64
C LYS A 89 -22.74 13.63 13.18
N ASP A 90 -23.71 13.54 12.27
CA ASP A 90 -23.45 13.35 10.84
C ASP A 90 -22.84 14.60 10.21
N LEU A 91 -23.30 15.78 10.66
CA LEU A 91 -22.74 17.06 10.26
C LEU A 91 -21.27 17.22 10.69
N ILE A 92 -20.91 16.76 11.90
CA ILE A 92 -19.51 16.75 12.37
C ILE A 92 -18.65 15.80 11.52
N ARG A 93 -19.13 14.56 11.25
CA ARG A 93 -18.42 13.61 10.38
C ARG A 93 -18.16 14.19 8.99
N LEU A 94 -19.18 14.85 8.42
CA LEU A 94 -19.09 15.46 7.10
C LEU A 94 -18.10 16.63 7.06
N ARG A 95 -18.12 17.51 8.07
CA ARG A 95 -17.13 18.59 8.23
C ARG A 95 -15.70 18.04 8.30
N ARG A 96 -15.47 16.96 9.07
CA ARG A 96 -14.15 16.30 9.18
C ARG A 96 -13.69 15.72 7.83
N LYS A 97 -14.59 15.07 7.09
CA LYS A 97 -14.30 14.49 5.76
C LYS A 97 -13.93 15.58 4.75
N ILE A 98 -14.67 16.69 4.72
CA ILE A 98 -14.38 17.87 3.88
C ILE A 98 -13.00 18.45 4.23
N LYS A 99 -12.68 18.62 5.52
CA LYS A 99 -11.37 19.14 5.98
C LYS A 99 -10.23 18.24 5.52
N ARG A 100 -10.37 16.92 5.65
CA ARG A 100 -9.37 15.94 5.21
C ARG A 100 -9.12 16.00 3.70
N LEU A 101 -10.19 16.06 2.90
CA LEU A 101 -10.09 16.14 1.44
C LEU A 101 -9.43 17.45 0.98
N LYS A 102 -9.78 18.60 1.58
CA LYS A 102 -9.09 19.88 1.31
C LYS A 102 -7.59 19.81 1.59
N ARG A 103 -7.20 19.21 2.73
CA ARG A 103 -5.79 19.01 3.09
C ARG A 103 -5.06 18.09 2.11
N LEU A 104 -5.72 17.02 1.65
CA LEU A 104 -5.17 16.13 0.63
C LEU A 104 -4.94 16.86 -0.70
N THR A 105 -5.87 17.75 -1.11
CA THR A 105 -5.67 18.57 -2.32
C THR A 105 -4.49 19.54 -2.17
N GLN A 106 -4.33 20.17 -1.01
CA GLN A 106 -3.20 21.07 -0.74
C GLN A 106 -1.87 20.32 -0.75
N LYS A 107 -1.80 19.16 -0.08
CA LYS A 107 -0.61 18.30 -0.06
C LYS A 107 -0.25 17.68 -1.41
N ALA A 108 -1.20 17.59 -2.33
CA ALA A 108 -0.96 17.14 -3.71
C ALA A 108 -0.60 18.30 -4.65
N ALA A 109 -0.67 19.55 -4.18
CA ALA A 109 -0.32 20.74 -4.93
C ALA A 109 1.06 21.30 -4.54
N GLY A 110 1.49 21.15 -3.28
CA GLY A 110 2.88 21.28 -2.87
C GLY A 110 3.67 20.00 -3.13
#